data_AF-A0A7C2K189-F1
#
_entry.id   AF-A0A7C2K189-F1
#
_cell.length_a   1.000
_cell.length_b   1.000
_cell.length_c   1.000
_cell.angle_alpha   90.00
_cell.angle_beta   90.00
_cell.angle_gamma   90.00
#
_symmetry.space_group_name_H-M   'P 1'
#
loop_
_entity.id
_entity.type
_entity.pdbx_description
1 polymer ?
#
loop_
_entity_poly.entity_id
_entity_poly.type
_entity_poly.pdbx_seq_one_letter_code
_entity_poly.pdbx_strand_id
1 'polypeptide(L)'
;MSGPASSAPFHEDVELRGHIIDSLLLPKVLDEITTLGGEYHSQAIQIGHHRHDPSYVRLQVTAPTADCLEKILTAIAQHGAVPVALTDCRLVAADLPGCFPEGFYATTNEPTEIRLGGQWVPVARQEMDCGIRVDAAAKRAACVPMADVQVGDQIVCGRAGTRVLPIEGDVNRPSGFGFMSSTVSSEKPKSVAVREIADQMRAAARGQGKILVVGGPAIVHTGSRELLSWLIRRGYVHLLFAGNALATHDIEQSFFGTSLGISMAHGGSTEEGHEHHLRSINRIRRAG
;
A
#
# COMPACT_ATOMS: atom_id res chain seq x y z
N MET A 1 -35.51 42.50 -19.24
CA MET A 1 -34.24 42.53 -18.49
C MET A 1 -33.84 41.09 -18.25
N SER A 2 -32.88 40.61 -19.03
CA SER A 2 -32.37 39.25 -18.97
C SER A 2 -31.28 39.19 -17.90
N GLY A 3 -31.49 38.41 -16.84
CA GLY A 3 -30.48 38.12 -15.82
C GLY A 3 -29.39 37.17 -16.36
N PRO A 4 -28.15 37.24 -15.84
CA PRO A 4 -27.01 36.55 -16.43
C PRO A 4 -27.00 35.05 -16.09
N ALA A 5 -26.30 34.31 -16.95
CA ALA A 5 -26.22 32.85 -17.01
C ALA A 5 -25.87 32.16 -15.68
N SER A 6 -26.68 31.16 -15.32
CA SER A 6 -26.34 30.13 -14.34
C SER A 6 -25.08 29.40 -14.82
N SER A 7 -24.01 29.45 -14.03
CA SER A 7 -22.87 28.55 -14.15
C SER A 7 -23.38 27.11 -14.04
N ALA A 8 -22.98 26.24 -14.97
CA ALA A 8 -23.31 24.83 -14.88
C ALA A 8 -22.86 24.29 -13.50
N PRO A 9 -23.71 23.56 -12.77
CA PRO A 9 -23.33 23.03 -11.48
C PRO A 9 -22.25 21.96 -11.65
N PHE A 10 -21.23 22.00 -10.79
CA PHE A 10 -20.15 21.01 -10.80
C PHE A 10 -20.75 19.66 -10.39
N HIS A 11 -20.55 18.63 -11.18
CA HIS A 11 -21.10 17.31 -10.91
C HIS A 11 -20.10 16.21 -11.22
N GLU A 12 -20.21 15.10 -10.49
CA GLU A 12 -19.43 13.88 -10.70
C GLU A 12 -20.34 12.68 -10.43
N ASP A 13 -20.30 11.68 -11.31
CA ASP A 13 -20.98 10.43 -11.06
C ASP A 13 -20.12 9.57 -10.11
N VAL A 14 -20.72 8.90 -9.13
CA VAL A 14 -20.08 7.99 -8.19
C VAL A 14 -20.86 6.69 -8.09
N GLU A 15 -20.15 5.60 -7.83
CA GLU A 15 -20.70 4.26 -7.64
C GLU A 15 -20.34 3.73 -6.26
N LEU A 16 -21.29 3.02 -5.64
CA LEU A 16 -21.05 2.18 -4.48
C LEU A 16 -21.47 0.75 -4.79
N ARG A 17 -20.67 -0.23 -4.35
CA ARG A 17 -20.96 -1.65 -4.50
C ARG A 17 -20.64 -2.41 -3.21
N GLY A 18 -21.47 -3.41 -2.88
CA GLY A 18 -21.30 -4.28 -1.71
C GLY A 18 -22.58 -4.41 -0.90
N HIS A 19 -22.50 -4.73 0.39
CA HIS A 19 -23.67 -4.80 1.30
C HIS A 19 -24.14 -3.40 1.73
N ILE A 20 -24.31 -2.48 0.78
CA ILE A 20 -24.46 -1.03 1.02
C ILE A 20 -25.76 -0.65 1.73
N ILE A 21 -26.76 -1.53 1.72
CA ILE A 21 -28.02 -1.38 2.46
C ILE A 21 -27.86 -1.88 3.90
N ASP A 22 -27.47 -3.14 4.09
CA ASP A 22 -27.37 -3.78 5.41
C ASP A 22 -26.32 -3.11 6.32
N SER A 23 -25.24 -2.59 5.73
CA SER A 23 -24.17 -1.89 6.44
C SER A 23 -24.44 -0.39 6.66
N LEU A 24 -25.59 0.10 6.17
CA LEU A 24 -25.97 1.52 6.19
C LEU A 24 -24.94 2.44 5.52
N LEU A 25 -24.13 1.92 4.59
CA LEU A 25 -23.15 2.72 3.85
C LEU A 25 -23.84 3.72 2.92
N LEU A 26 -24.91 3.30 2.24
CA LEU A 26 -25.65 4.19 1.35
C LEU A 26 -26.26 5.38 2.12
N PRO A 27 -27.04 5.19 3.21
CA PRO A 27 -27.53 6.31 4.02
C PRO A 27 -26.43 7.26 4.50
N LYS A 28 -25.28 6.73 4.96
CA LYS A 28 -24.15 7.56 5.40
C LYS A 28 -23.59 8.43 4.28
N VAL A 29 -23.41 7.86 3.09
CA VAL A 29 -22.94 8.62 1.93
C VAL A 29 -23.92 9.73 1.54
N LEU A 30 -25.22 9.43 1.51
CA LEU A 30 -26.23 10.44 1.16
C LEU A 30 -26.26 11.58 2.18
N ASP A 31 -26.17 11.25 3.48
CA ASP A 31 -26.14 12.21 4.58
C ASP A 31 -24.89 13.11 4.50
N GLU A 32 -23.71 12.52 4.24
CA GLU A 32 -22.45 13.23 4.07
C GLU A 32 -22.50 14.21 2.89
N ILE A 33 -23.05 13.80 1.73
CA ILE A 33 -23.25 14.68 0.56
C ILE A 33 -24.08 15.90 0.95
N THR A 34 -25.22 15.68 1.61
CA THR A 34 -26.12 16.77 2.00
C THR A 34 -25.53 17.67 3.08
N THR A 35 -24.80 17.11 4.05
CA THR A 35 -24.17 17.84 5.15
C THR A 35 -23.09 18.80 4.64
N LEU A 36 -22.37 18.40 3.60
CA LEU A 36 -21.34 19.21 2.95
C LEU A 36 -21.91 20.19 1.90
N GLY A 37 -23.23 20.28 1.77
CA GLY A 37 -23.91 21.23 0.87
C GLY A 37 -23.97 20.79 -0.59
N GLY A 38 -23.84 19.49 -0.85
CA GLY A 38 -24.07 18.88 -2.17
C GLY A 38 -25.49 18.36 -2.32
N GLU A 39 -25.87 18.11 -3.57
CA GLU A 39 -27.08 17.40 -3.96
C GLU A 39 -26.71 16.07 -4.62
N TYR A 40 -27.63 15.11 -4.64
CA TYR A 40 -27.43 13.86 -5.35
C TYR A 40 -28.65 13.47 -6.18
N HIS A 41 -28.41 12.78 -7.28
CA HIS A 41 -29.43 12.15 -8.10
C HIS A 41 -29.09 10.67 -8.32
N SER A 42 -30.00 9.78 -7.94
CA SER A 42 -29.81 8.35 -8.18
C SER A 42 -30.06 7.99 -9.64
N GLN A 43 -29.01 7.59 -10.36
CA GLN A 43 -29.09 7.18 -11.76
C GLN A 43 -29.47 5.70 -11.92
N ALA A 44 -28.94 4.83 -11.05
CA ALA A 44 -29.23 3.40 -11.08
C ALA A 44 -29.13 2.80 -9.68
N ILE A 45 -30.06 1.92 -9.32
CA ILE A 45 -30.02 1.13 -8.08
C ILE A 45 -30.31 -0.32 -8.44
N GLN A 46 -29.45 -1.23 -7.97
CA GLN A 46 -29.67 -2.68 -8.01
C GLN A 46 -29.54 -3.21 -6.58
N ILE A 47 -30.61 -3.81 -6.08
CA ILE A 47 -30.66 -4.34 -4.72
C ILE A 47 -30.46 -5.85 -4.80
N GLY A 48 -29.50 -6.37 -4.05
CA GLY A 48 -29.30 -7.80 -3.89
C GLY A 48 -30.54 -8.46 -3.29
N HIS A 49 -30.93 -9.62 -3.80
CA HIS A 49 -32.18 -10.28 -3.39
C HIS A 49 -32.00 -11.16 -2.15
N HIS A 50 -30.79 -11.62 -1.89
CA HIS A 50 -30.40 -12.39 -0.71
C HIS A 50 -29.40 -11.65 0.18
N ARG A 51 -29.28 -12.08 1.44
CA ARG A 51 -28.40 -11.46 2.46
C ARG A 51 -26.93 -11.33 2.03
N HIS A 52 -26.47 -12.20 1.14
CA HIS A 52 -25.09 -12.20 0.65
C HIS A 52 -24.93 -11.61 -0.76
N ASP A 53 -26.02 -11.13 -1.37
CA ASP A 53 -25.95 -10.52 -2.69
C ASP A 53 -25.46 -9.08 -2.57
N PRO A 54 -24.43 -8.69 -3.33
CA PRO A 54 -23.99 -7.30 -3.35
C PRO A 54 -25.08 -6.43 -3.98
N SER A 55 -25.36 -5.30 -3.35
CA SER A 55 -26.15 -4.22 -3.93
C SER A 55 -25.22 -3.21 -4.61
N TYR A 56 -25.77 -2.47 -5.56
CA TYR A 56 -25.06 -1.48 -6.35
C TYR A 56 -25.92 -0.22 -6.49
N VAL A 57 -25.28 0.94 -6.41
CA VAL A 57 -25.93 2.22 -6.71
C VAL A 57 -24.96 3.12 -7.46
N ARG A 58 -25.52 3.87 -8.41
CA ARG A 58 -24.84 4.95 -9.11
C ARG A 58 -25.57 6.25 -8.83
N LEU A 59 -24.83 7.23 -8.31
CA LEU A 59 -25.32 8.55 -7.93
C LEU A 59 -24.59 9.59 -8.77
N GLN A 60 -25.29 10.61 -9.25
CA GLN A 60 -24.67 11.85 -9.68
C GLN A 60 -24.64 12.80 -8.49
N VAL A 61 -23.45 13.23 -8.08
CA VAL A 61 -23.24 14.19 -6.99
C VAL A 61 -23.00 15.55 -7.60
N THR A 62 -23.70 16.57 -7.11
CA THR A 62 -23.67 17.94 -7.63
C THR A 62 -23.30 18.91 -6.52
N ALA A 63 -22.46 19.90 -6.79
CA ALA A 63 -22.04 20.91 -5.83
C ALA A 63 -21.99 22.32 -6.43
N PRO A 64 -22.10 23.37 -5.60
CA PRO A 64 -22.04 24.76 -6.06
C PRO A 64 -20.67 25.19 -6.61
N THR A 65 -19.58 24.57 -6.15
CA THR A 65 -18.20 24.88 -6.53
C THR A 65 -17.34 23.63 -6.68
N ALA A 66 -16.25 23.71 -7.46
CA ALA A 66 -15.28 22.62 -7.62
C ALA A 66 -14.65 22.18 -6.28
N ASP A 67 -14.24 23.14 -5.44
CA ASP A 67 -13.66 22.85 -4.12
C ASP A 67 -14.66 22.14 -3.19
N CYS A 68 -15.95 22.48 -3.30
CA CYS A 68 -17.01 21.80 -2.54
C CYS A 68 -17.19 20.37 -3.05
N LEU A 69 -17.23 20.18 -4.37
CA LEU A 69 -17.31 18.86 -4.99
C LEU A 69 -16.14 17.98 -4.56
N GLU A 70 -14.90 18.48 -4.60
CA GLU A 70 -13.72 17.71 -4.15
C GLU A 70 -13.80 17.32 -2.68
N LYS A 71 -14.27 18.21 -1.79
CA LYS A 71 -14.49 17.89 -0.37
C LYS A 71 -15.52 16.79 -0.20
N ILE A 72 -16.66 16.88 -0.89
CA ILE A 72 -17.72 15.87 -0.87
C ILE A 72 -17.16 14.53 -1.35
N LEU A 73 -16.54 14.50 -2.53
CA LEU A 73 -15.95 13.30 -3.13
C LEU A 73 -14.91 12.66 -2.19
N THR A 74 -14.09 13.46 -1.53
CA THR A 74 -13.10 12.99 -0.56
C THR A 74 -13.74 12.37 0.68
N ALA A 75 -14.84 12.95 1.19
CA ALA A 75 -15.54 12.43 2.36
C ALA A 75 -16.26 11.11 2.04
N ILE A 76 -17.03 11.05 0.95
CA ILE A 76 -17.78 9.85 0.58
C ILE A 76 -16.88 8.70 0.12
N ALA A 77 -15.68 8.99 -0.38
CA ALA A 77 -14.68 7.97 -0.68
C ALA A 77 -14.28 7.13 0.55
N GLN A 78 -14.32 7.73 1.76
CA GLN A 78 -14.06 7.00 3.02
C GLN A 78 -15.13 5.94 3.33
N HIS A 79 -16.31 6.06 2.69
CA HIS A 79 -17.41 5.12 2.81
C HIS A 79 -17.52 4.16 1.61
N GLY A 80 -16.51 4.16 0.72
CA GLY A 80 -16.45 3.26 -0.44
C GLY A 80 -17.17 3.77 -1.68
N ALA A 81 -17.56 5.05 -1.73
CA ALA A 81 -18.04 5.68 -2.96
C ALA A 81 -16.85 5.96 -3.90
N VAL A 82 -16.91 5.44 -5.12
CA VAL A 82 -15.86 5.60 -6.12
C VAL A 82 -16.40 6.44 -7.27
N PRO A 83 -15.74 7.54 -7.68
CA PRO A 83 -16.11 8.24 -8.89
C PRO A 83 -16.19 7.30 -10.09
N VAL A 84 -17.32 7.35 -10.80
CA VAL A 84 -17.45 6.83 -12.15
C VAL A 84 -16.69 7.80 -13.04
N ALA A 85 -15.36 7.76 -12.99
CA ALA A 85 -14.56 8.69 -13.76
C ALA A 85 -14.90 8.51 -15.24
N LEU A 86 -15.75 9.35 -15.83
CA LEU A 86 -16.18 9.29 -17.23
C LEU A 86 -15.07 9.78 -18.18
N THR A 87 -14.07 10.44 -17.62
CA THR A 87 -12.95 11.04 -18.30
C THR A 87 -11.71 10.16 -18.19
N ASP A 88 -10.98 10.07 -19.29
CA ASP A 88 -9.65 9.48 -19.30
C ASP A 88 -8.69 10.32 -18.45
N CYS A 89 -7.67 9.67 -17.90
CA CYS A 89 -6.67 10.34 -17.11
C CYS A 89 -5.91 11.37 -17.97
N ARG A 90 -5.63 12.53 -17.37
CA ARG A 90 -4.80 13.55 -18.02
C ARG A 90 -3.35 13.10 -18.03
N LEU A 91 -2.75 13.07 -19.21
CA LEU A 91 -1.35 12.74 -19.40
C LEU A 91 -0.55 14.01 -19.72
N VAL A 92 0.58 14.19 -19.05
CA VAL A 92 1.52 15.28 -19.31
C VAL A 92 2.91 14.68 -19.49
N ALA A 93 3.61 15.14 -20.53
CA ALA A 93 4.99 14.73 -20.76
C ALA A 93 5.90 15.31 -19.67
N ALA A 94 6.77 14.49 -19.09
CA ALA A 94 7.85 14.98 -18.24
C ALA A 94 8.81 15.86 -19.07
N ASP A 95 9.18 17.01 -18.52
CA ASP A 95 10.05 18.01 -19.15
C ASP A 95 11.51 17.91 -18.68
N LEU A 96 11.73 17.36 -17.49
CA LEU A 96 13.05 17.18 -16.87
C LEU A 96 13.27 15.72 -16.43
N PRO A 97 14.50 15.20 -16.58
CA PRO A 97 14.83 13.88 -16.07
C PRO A 97 14.77 13.86 -14.54
N GLY A 98 14.18 12.81 -13.97
CA GLY A 98 14.05 12.70 -12.53
C GLY A 98 12.99 13.62 -11.91
N CYS A 99 12.12 14.24 -12.70
CA CYS A 99 11.08 15.15 -12.20
C CYS A 99 9.72 14.81 -12.82
N PHE A 100 8.67 14.82 -11.99
CA PHE A 100 7.31 14.71 -12.48
C PHE A 100 6.77 16.08 -12.91
N PRO A 101 5.83 16.12 -13.88
CA PRO A 101 5.07 17.34 -14.16
C PRO A 101 4.31 17.84 -12.93
N GLU A 102 4.04 19.14 -12.88
CA GLU A 102 3.24 19.74 -11.82
C GLU A 102 1.83 19.11 -11.77
N GLY A 103 1.38 18.77 -10.56
CA GLY A 103 0.10 18.12 -10.32
C GLY A 103 0.04 16.64 -10.71
N PHE A 104 1.18 15.94 -10.78
CA PHE A 104 1.20 14.49 -10.95
C PHE A 104 0.38 13.75 -9.87
N TYR A 105 -0.15 12.59 -10.22
CA TYR A 105 -0.80 11.70 -9.27
C TYR A 105 0.25 10.92 -8.46
N ALA A 106 0.30 11.13 -7.15
CA ALA A 106 1.13 10.35 -6.23
C ALA A 106 0.39 9.07 -5.80
N THR A 107 1.01 7.92 -6.05
CA THR A 107 0.41 6.60 -5.79
C THR A 107 0.43 6.21 -4.31
N THR A 108 -0.52 5.36 -3.92
CA THR A 108 -0.54 4.67 -2.62
C THR A 108 0.02 3.24 -2.76
N ASN A 109 0.06 2.50 -1.67
CA ASN A 109 0.39 1.06 -1.69
C ASN A 109 -0.76 0.17 -2.18
N GLU A 110 -1.95 0.72 -2.39
CA GLU A 110 -3.15 -0.04 -2.76
C GLU A 110 -3.25 -0.18 -4.29
N PRO A 111 -3.78 -1.31 -4.81
CA PRO A 111 -3.94 -1.51 -6.25
C PRO A 111 -4.70 -0.35 -6.90
N THR A 112 -4.11 0.22 -7.94
CA THR A 112 -4.67 1.37 -8.65
C THR A 112 -5.00 1.00 -10.10
N GLU A 113 -6.08 1.56 -10.63
CA GLU A 113 -6.41 1.51 -12.05
C GLU A 113 -6.57 2.93 -12.60
N ILE A 114 -6.22 3.11 -13.87
CA ILE A 114 -6.41 4.37 -14.58
C ILE A 114 -7.30 4.17 -15.80
N ARG A 115 -8.03 5.22 -16.20
CA ARG A 115 -8.91 5.19 -17.36
C ARG A 115 -8.17 5.74 -18.58
N LEU A 116 -8.01 4.92 -19.61
CA LEU A 116 -7.34 5.25 -20.86
C LEU A 116 -8.20 4.81 -22.04
N GLY A 117 -8.54 5.72 -22.95
CA GLY A 117 -9.38 5.44 -24.11
C GLY A 117 -10.75 4.86 -23.74
N GLY A 118 -11.32 5.33 -22.63
CA GLY A 118 -12.60 4.86 -22.09
C GLY A 118 -12.53 3.54 -21.31
N GLN A 119 -11.35 2.90 -21.18
CA GLN A 119 -11.16 1.61 -20.53
C GLN A 119 -10.32 1.72 -19.26
N TRP A 120 -10.67 0.94 -18.23
CA TRP A 120 -9.86 0.81 -17.03
C TRP A 120 -8.66 -0.10 -17.28
N VAL A 121 -7.47 0.41 -17.00
CA VAL A 121 -6.19 -0.26 -17.16
C VAL A 121 -5.52 -0.38 -15.79
N PRO A 122 -5.14 -1.59 -15.35
CA PRO A 122 -4.45 -1.76 -14.07
C PRO A 122 -3.03 -1.19 -14.12
N VAL A 123 -2.63 -0.54 -13.02
CA VAL A 123 -1.27 -0.02 -12.85
C VAL A 123 -0.36 -1.13 -12.35
N ALA A 124 0.66 -1.47 -13.13
CA ALA A 124 1.66 -2.46 -12.76
C ALA A 124 2.70 -1.90 -11.78
N ARG A 125 3.37 -2.81 -11.04
CA ARG A 125 4.43 -2.48 -10.06
C ARG A 125 3.94 -1.51 -8.96
N GLN A 126 2.73 -1.73 -8.44
CA GLN A 126 2.14 -0.87 -7.42
C GLN A 126 3.11 -0.62 -6.25
N GLU A 127 3.35 0.65 -5.96
CA GLU A 127 4.22 1.13 -4.90
C GLU A 127 3.72 2.51 -4.46
N MET A 128 3.85 2.83 -3.17
CA MET A 128 3.56 4.19 -2.69
C MET A 128 4.62 5.19 -3.13
N ASP A 129 4.29 6.48 -3.11
CA ASP A 129 5.22 7.58 -3.37
C ASP A 129 5.86 7.55 -4.78
N CYS A 130 5.18 6.94 -5.75
CA CYS A 130 5.55 6.92 -7.16
C CYS A 130 4.59 7.78 -7.99
N GLY A 131 4.98 8.05 -9.24
CA GLY A 131 4.07 8.52 -10.29
C GLY A 131 3.58 7.36 -11.16
N ILE A 132 2.56 7.59 -11.98
CA ILE A 132 2.08 6.58 -12.95
C ILE A 132 2.53 6.98 -14.35
N ARG A 133 3.40 6.17 -14.96
CA ARG A 133 3.79 6.31 -16.36
C ARG A 133 2.89 5.48 -17.25
N VAL A 134 2.48 6.07 -18.37
CA VAL A 134 1.61 5.44 -19.37
C VAL A 134 2.35 5.22 -20.68
N ASP A 135 2.30 3.99 -21.16
CA ASP A 135 2.60 3.65 -22.56
C ASP A 135 1.27 3.59 -23.32
N ALA A 136 0.96 4.69 -24.03
CA ALA A 136 -0.29 4.81 -24.77
C ALA A 136 -0.36 3.84 -25.96
N ALA A 137 0.77 3.48 -26.57
CA ALA A 137 0.82 2.56 -27.71
C ALA A 137 0.52 1.13 -27.26
N ALA A 138 1.09 0.72 -26.12
CA ALA A 138 0.85 -0.60 -25.54
C ALA A 138 -0.42 -0.67 -24.67
N LYS A 139 -1.07 0.47 -24.38
CA LYS A 139 -2.16 0.61 -23.40
C LYS A 139 -1.80 0.03 -22.03
N ARG A 140 -0.61 0.38 -21.51
CA ARG A 140 -0.11 -0.10 -20.22
C ARG A 140 0.23 1.06 -19.31
N ALA A 141 0.06 0.83 -18.02
CA ALA A 141 0.42 1.78 -16.97
C ALA A 141 1.30 1.07 -15.94
N ALA A 142 2.26 1.79 -15.37
CA ALA A 142 3.07 1.29 -14.27
C ALA A 142 3.51 2.41 -13.34
N CYS A 143 3.66 2.10 -12.05
CA CYS A 143 4.36 2.98 -11.13
C CYS A 143 5.80 3.16 -11.61
N VAL A 144 6.30 4.39 -11.48
CA VAL A 144 7.68 4.77 -11.73
C VAL A 144 8.16 5.65 -10.57
N PRO A 145 9.30 5.32 -9.94
CA PRO A 145 9.92 6.21 -8.96
C PRO A 145 10.37 7.51 -9.62
N MET A 146 10.38 8.60 -8.85
CA MET A 146 10.76 9.93 -9.36
C MET A 146 12.13 9.91 -10.05
N ALA A 147 13.11 9.20 -9.48
CA ALA A 147 14.47 9.09 -10.02
C ALA A 147 14.56 8.39 -11.40
N ASP A 148 13.55 7.59 -11.77
CA ASP A 148 13.54 6.79 -13.01
C ASP A 148 12.78 7.48 -14.16
N VAL A 149 12.26 8.69 -13.94
CA VAL A 149 11.50 9.46 -14.94
C VAL A 149 12.43 10.01 -16.01
N GLN A 150 12.04 9.84 -17.28
CA GLN A 150 12.76 10.40 -18.43
C GLN A 150 11.94 11.50 -19.12
N VAL A 151 12.63 12.43 -19.77
CA VAL A 151 11.97 13.48 -20.58
C VAL A 151 11.10 12.83 -21.66
N GLY A 152 9.86 13.27 -21.77
CA GLY A 152 8.86 12.74 -22.71
C GLY A 152 7.97 11.63 -22.14
N ASP A 153 8.31 11.03 -21.00
CA ASP A 153 7.45 10.06 -20.33
C ASP A 153 6.06 10.65 -20.08
N GLN A 154 5.01 9.95 -20.49
CA GLN A 154 3.63 10.37 -20.25
C GLN A 154 3.24 10.02 -18.83
N ILE A 155 3.10 11.03 -17.97
CA ILE A 155 2.77 10.88 -16.55
C ILE A 155 1.32 11.28 -16.31
N VAL A 156 0.62 10.50 -15.49
CA VAL A 156 -0.74 10.82 -15.05
C VAL A 156 -0.72 12.02 -14.10
N CYS A 157 -1.54 13.03 -14.40
CA CYS A 157 -1.72 14.24 -13.59
C CYS A 157 -3.17 14.41 -13.14
N GLY A 158 -3.35 14.87 -11.90
CA GLY A 158 -4.64 15.00 -11.25
C GLY A 158 -5.26 13.65 -10.86
N ARG A 159 -6.51 13.67 -10.40
CA ARG A 159 -7.24 12.48 -9.95
C ARG A 159 -8.26 11.96 -10.94
N ALA A 160 -8.61 12.75 -11.96
CA ALA A 160 -9.54 12.34 -13.01
C ALA A 160 -9.04 11.07 -13.72
N GLY A 161 -9.92 10.10 -13.94
CA GLY A 161 -9.56 8.83 -14.55
C GLY A 161 -8.64 7.96 -13.70
N THR A 162 -8.61 8.13 -12.37
CA THR A 162 -7.87 7.24 -11.45
C THR A 162 -8.84 6.64 -10.44
N ARG A 163 -8.64 5.36 -10.07
CA ARG A 163 -9.35 4.74 -8.96
C ARG A 163 -8.42 3.81 -8.18
N VAL A 164 -8.53 3.88 -6.87
CA VAL A 164 -7.87 2.94 -5.97
C VAL A 164 -8.87 1.84 -5.65
N LEU A 165 -8.44 0.60 -5.79
CA LEU A 165 -9.20 -0.59 -5.38
C LEU A 165 -8.75 -0.95 -3.97
N PRO A 166 -9.53 -0.64 -2.93
CA PRO A 166 -9.16 -1.01 -1.58
C PRO A 166 -9.09 -2.53 -1.48
N ILE A 167 -8.02 -3.07 -0.91
CA ILE A 167 -8.04 -4.47 -0.48
C ILE A 167 -9.10 -4.56 0.63
N GLU A 168 -10.13 -5.39 0.43
CA GLU A 168 -11.18 -5.60 1.44
C GLU A 168 -10.51 -5.96 2.78
N GLY A 169 -10.58 -5.03 3.73
CA GLY A 169 -10.17 -5.29 5.10
C GLY A 169 -11.10 -6.33 5.72
N ASP A 170 -10.59 -7.08 6.69
CA ASP A 170 -11.34 -8.13 7.38
C ASP A 170 -12.69 -7.59 7.90
N VAL A 171 -13.77 -7.97 7.21
CA VAL A 171 -15.16 -7.53 7.44
C VAL A 171 -15.64 -7.89 8.86
N ASN A 172 -14.88 -8.74 9.57
CA ASN A 172 -15.15 -9.19 10.92
C ASN A 172 -14.55 -8.34 12.04
N ARG A 173 -14.03 -7.13 11.79
CA ARG A 173 -13.63 -6.25 12.91
C ARG A 173 -14.87 -5.83 13.70
N PRO A 174 -15.05 -6.26 14.97
CA PRO A 174 -16.19 -5.85 15.76
C PRO A 174 -16.11 -4.34 15.99
N SER A 175 -17.08 -3.59 15.48
CA SER A 175 -17.21 -2.13 15.62
C SER A 175 -17.78 -1.73 16.99
N GLY A 176 -17.22 -2.30 18.07
CA GLY A 176 -17.60 -2.01 19.46
C GLY A 176 -16.46 -1.37 20.26
N PHE A 177 -16.78 -0.91 21.47
CA PHE A 177 -15.78 -0.53 22.46
C PHE A 177 -14.88 -1.74 22.78
N GLY A 178 -13.57 -1.58 22.65
CA GLY A 178 -12.60 -2.67 22.84
C GLY A 178 -11.37 -2.21 23.60
N PHE A 179 -11.00 -2.97 24.64
CA PHE A 179 -9.72 -2.82 25.33
C PHE A 179 -8.58 -3.45 24.51
N MET A 180 -7.40 -2.81 24.48
CA MET A 180 -6.20 -3.29 23.76
C MET A 180 -6.39 -3.48 22.24
N SER A 181 -7.21 -2.63 21.62
CA SER A 181 -7.49 -2.64 20.17
C SER A 181 -6.28 -2.22 19.31
N SER A 182 -5.24 -1.63 19.91
CA SER A 182 -4.02 -1.23 19.19
C SER A 182 -3.26 -2.43 18.61
N THR A 183 -2.73 -2.31 17.39
CA THR A 183 -1.94 -3.37 16.74
C THR A 183 -0.60 -3.62 17.43
N VAL A 184 -0.06 -2.64 18.16
CA VAL A 184 1.24 -2.72 18.84
C VAL A 184 1.06 -2.66 20.35
N SER A 185 1.31 -3.79 21.03
CA SER A 185 1.43 -3.87 22.49
C SER A 185 2.34 -5.03 22.89
N SER A 186 3.23 -4.80 23.87
CA SER A 186 4.09 -5.81 24.50
C SER A 186 3.29 -6.80 25.35
N GLU A 187 2.14 -6.38 25.88
CA GLU A 187 1.30 -7.14 26.81
C GLU A 187 0.31 -8.09 26.12
N LYS A 188 0.31 -8.12 24.78
CA LYS A 188 -0.52 -9.07 24.03
C LYS A 188 0.06 -10.49 24.11
N PRO A 189 -0.79 -11.54 24.18
CA PRO A 189 -0.35 -12.93 24.17
C PRO A 189 0.52 -13.26 22.95
N LYS A 190 1.84 -13.28 23.13
CA LYS A 190 2.79 -13.49 22.03
C LYS A 190 2.67 -14.88 21.39
N SER A 191 2.28 -15.88 22.18
CA SER A 191 2.11 -17.27 21.70
C SER A 191 1.07 -17.42 20.60
N VAL A 192 0.00 -16.62 20.65
CA VAL A 192 -1.07 -16.63 19.63
C VAL A 192 -0.54 -16.06 18.32
N ALA A 193 0.08 -14.88 18.37
CA ALA A 193 0.68 -14.25 17.20
C ALA A 193 1.78 -15.12 16.56
N VAL A 194 2.65 -15.75 17.38
CA VAL A 194 3.69 -16.66 16.88
C VAL A 194 3.08 -17.87 16.16
N ARG A 195 1.98 -18.42 16.68
CA ARG A 195 1.30 -19.57 16.03
C ARG A 195 0.71 -19.17 14.68
N GLU A 196 0.04 -18.03 14.62
CA GLU A 196 -0.54 -17.48 13.39
C GLU A 196 0.54 -17.20 12.33
N ILE A 197 1.64 -16.54 12.71
CA ILE A 197 2.79 -16.33 11.83
C ILE A 197 3.34 -17.67 11.34
N ALA A 198 3.49 -18.67 12.21
CA ALA A 198 3.98 -19.98 11.81
C ALA A 198 3.03 -20.70 10.83
N ASP A 199 1.71 -20.54 10.97
CA ASP A 199 0.71 -21.08 10.03
C ASP A 199 0.82 -20.40 8.66
N GLN A 200 0.93 -19.08 8.62
CA GLN A 200 1.16 -18.33 7.38
C GLN A 200 2.49 -18.71 6.72
N MET A 201 3.54 -18.93 7.53
CA MET A 201 4.83 -19.38 7.01
C MET A 201 4.75 -20.77 6.39
N ARG A 202 4.01 -21.70 7.01
CA ARG A 202 3.73 -23.03 6.43
C ARG A 202 2.88 -22.97 5.17
N ALA A 203 1.92 -22.03 5.09
CA ALA A 203 1.14 -21.80 3.89
C ALA A 203 2.02 -21.35 2.72
N ALA A 204 2.86 -20.33 2.92
CA ALA A 204 3.79 -19.85 1.90
C ALA A 204 4.80 -20.92 1.46
N ALA A 205 5.36 -21.71 2.40
CA ALA A 205 6.26 -22.82 2.09
C ALA A 205 5.59 -23.93 1.24
N ARG A 206 4.25 -24.03 1.22
CA ARG A 206 3.48 -24.92 0.34
C ARG A 206 3.17 -24.29 -1.03
N GLY A 207 3.78 -23.16 -1.37
CA GLY A 207 3.63 -22.47 -2.66
C GLY A 207 2.60 -21.35 -2.66
N GLN A 208 1.99 -21.01 -1.52
CA GLN A 208 1.04 -19.89 -1.40
C GLN A 208 1.76 -18.54 -1.19
N GLY A 209 2.78 -18.26 -2.01
CA GLY A 209 3.56 -17.02 -1.97
C GLY A 209 5.03 -17.22 -1.59
N LYS A 210 5.74 -16.11 -1.46
CA LYS A 210 7.15 -16.06 -1.05
C LYS A 210 7.27 -15.23 0.23
N ILE A 211 8.27 -15.56 1.04
CA ILE A 211 8.58 -14.86 2.28
C ILE A 211 9.87 -14.08 2.09
N LEU A 212 9.79 -12.77 2.29
CA LEU A 212 10.93 -11.87 2.39
C LEU A 212 11.12 -11.48 3.86
N VAL A 213 12.36 -11.59 4.34
CA VAL A 213 12.75 -11.09 5.67
C VAL A 213 13.58 -9.83 5.48
N VAL A 214 13.22 -8.75 6.17
CA VAL A 214 14.08 -7.57 6.33
C VAL A 214 14.77 -7.67 7.69
N GLY A 215 16.08 -7.90 7.68
CA GLY A 215 16.85 -8.23 8.88
C GLY A 215 17.87 -7.15 9.27
N GLY A 216 17.88 -6.79 10.57
CA GLY A 216 18.92 -5.97 11.18
C GLY A 216 19.92 -6.78 12.01
N PRO A 217 21.10 -6.21 12.35
CA PRO A 217 22.17 -6.93 13.05
C PRO A 217 21.77 -7.43 14.45
N ALA A 218 20.70 -6.86 15.04
CA ALA A 218 20.12 -7.34 16.29
C ALA A 218 19.74 -8.83 16.25
N ILE A 219 19.46 -9.41 15.08
CA ILE A 219 19.23 -10.87 14.93
C ILE A 219 20.44 -11.66 15.45
N VAL A 220 21.65 -11.19 15.17
CA VAL A 220 22.90 -11.82 15.61
C VAL A 220 23.16 -11.48 17.08
N HIS A 221 23.10 -10.19 17.44
CA HIS A 221 23.40 -9.73 18.80
C HIS A 221 22.51 -10.36 19.87
N THR A 222 21.26 -10.70 19.53
CA THR A 222 20.31 -11.37 20.44
C THR A 222 20.40 -12.89 20.45
N GLY A 223 21.35 -13.48 19.69
CA GLY A 223 21.52 -14.93 19.60
C GLY A 223 20.51 -15.64 18.70
N SER A 224 19.73 -14.91 17.90
CA SER A 224 18.68 -15.49 17.03
C SER A 224 19.21 -16.02 15.69
N ARG A 225 20.52 -15.92 15.44
CA ARG A 225 21.20 -16.35 14.20
C ARG A 225 20.81 -17.76 13.76
N GLU A 226 20.92 -18.74 14.66
CA GLU A 226 20.68 -20.14 14.31
C GLU A 226 19.22 -20.43 14.00
N LEU A 227 18.29 -19.69 14.63
CA LEU A 227 16.86 -19.80 14.35
C LEU A 227 16.54 -19.29 12.95
N LEU A 228 17.07 -18.11 12.57
CA LEU A 228 16.89 -17.58 11.21
C LEU A 228 17.54 -18.50 10.17
N SER A 229 18.75 -18.97 10.45
CA SER A 229 19.46 -19.91 9.57
C SER A 229 18.69 -21.21 9.38
N TRP A 230 18.05 -21.72 10.44
CA TRP A 230 17.17 -22.87 10.35
C TRP A 230 15.95 -22.61 9.45
N LEU A 231 15.31 -21.44 9.58
CA LEU A 231 14.18 -21.06 8.72
C LEU A 231 14.58 -20.98 7.25
N ILE A 232 15.72 -20.37 6.94
CA ILE A 232 16.29 -20.31 5.58
C ILE A 232 16.52 -21.73 5.04
N ARG A 233 17.25 -22.58 5.78
CA ARG A 233 17.55 -23.97 5.37
C ARG A 233 16.31 -24.83 5.16
N ARG A 234 15.21 -24.54 5.87
CA ARG A 234 13.93 -25.25 5.76
C ARG A 234 13.03 -24.70 4.65
N GLY A 235 13.48 -23.69 3.90
CA GLY A 235 12.71 -23.11 2.79
C GLY A 235 11.59 -22.16 3.22
N TYR A 236 11.60 -21.71 4.48
CA TYR A 236 10.62 -20.71 4.95
C TYR A 236 11.00 -19.29 4.56
N VAL A 237 12.26 -19.01 4.22
CA VAL A 237 12.72 -17.66 3.81
C VAL A 237 13.24 -17.75 2.38
N HIS A 238 12.66 -16.94 1.49
CA HIS A 238 12.97 -16.96 0.07
C HIS A 238 13.88 -15.80 -0.33
N LEU A 239 13.73 -14.65 0.33
CA LEU A 239 14.55 -13.46 0.14
C LEU A 239 14.96 -12.91 1.51
N LEU A 240 16.19 -12.43 1.62
CA LEU A 240 16.71 -11.72 2.79
C LEU A 240 17.22 -10.36 2.35
N PHE A 241 16.57 -9.29 2.80
CA PHE A 241 17.05 -7.93 2.66
C PHE A 241 17.73 -7.52 3.95
N ALA A 242 18.98 -7.09 3.85
CA ALA A 242 19.80 -6.73 4.99
C ALA A 242 20.85 -5.70 4.61
N GLY A 243 21.35 -4.97 5.61
CA GLY A 243 22.50 -4.10 5.46
C GLY A 243 23.82 -4.81 5.75
N ASN A 244 24.93 -4.12 5.48
CA ASN A 244 26.30 -4.60 5.72
C ASN A 244 26.52 -5.16 7.14
N ALA A 245 25.91 -4.53 8.15
CA ALA A 245 26.09 -4.91 9.54
C ALA A 245 25.61 -6.33 9.85
N LEU A 246 24.42 -6.74 9.35
CA LEU A 246 23.92 -8.09 9.61
C LEU A 246 24.87 -9.15 9.03
N ALA A 247 25.27 -8.98 7.77
CA ALA A 247 26.19 -9.89 7.11
C ALA A 247 27.55 -9.94 7.83
N THR A 248 28.09 -8.78 8.20
CA THR A 248 29.37 -8.69 8.91
C THR A 248 29.35 -9.44 10.23
N HIS A 249 28.32 -9.23 11.06
CA HIS A 249 28.27 -9.82 12.39
C HIS A 249 27.91 -11.32 12.37
N ASP A 250 27.13 -11.78 11.40
CA ASP A 250 26.89 -13.21 11.19
C ASP A 250 28.20 -13.96 10.85
N ILE A 251 29.00 -13.35 9.97
CA ILE A 251 30.32 -13.87 9.57
C ILE A 251 31.33 -13.76 10.72
N GLU A 252 31.32 -12.65 11.46
CA GLU A 252 32.14 -12.46 12.67
C GLU A 252 31.88 -13.59 13.67
N GLN A 253 30.61 -13.88 13.96
CA GLN A 253 30.25 -14.97 14.86
C GLN A 253 30.69 -16.33 14.32
N SER A 254 30.68 -16.52 13.00
CA SER A 254 31.15 -17.76 12.37
C SER A 254 32.67 -17.96 12.46
N PHE A 255 33.45 -16.88 12.39
CA PHE A 255 34.92 -16.95 12.48
C PHE A 255 35.47 -16.91 13.90
N PHE A 256 34.84 -16.12 14.76
CA PHE A 256 35.41 -15.76 16.07
C PHE A 256 34.49 -16.10 17.24
N GLY A 257 33.26 -16.56 17.00
CA GLY A 257 32.28 -16.82 18.05
C GLY A 257 31.77 -15.56 18.76
N THR A 258 32.04 -14.37 18.19
CA THR A 258 31.70 -13.07 18.79
C THR A 258 30.76 -12.27 17.91
N SER A 259 30.08 -11.30 18.54
CA SER A 259 29.37 -10.24 17.84
C SER A 259 29.69 -8.90 18.50
N LEU A 260 30.27 -7.96 17.75
CA LEU A 260 30.84 -6.73 18.32
C LEU A 260 31.87 -6.99 19.44
N GLY A 261 32.62 -8.10 19.32
CA GLY A 261 33.59 -8.50 20.34
C GLY A 261 33.01 -9.09 21.63
N ILE A 262 31.68 -9.23 21.71
CA ILE A 262 31.00 -9.94 22.80
C ILE A 262 30.94 -11.42 22.44
N SER A 263 31.44 -12.28 23.33
CA SER A 263 31.35 -13.73 23.18
C SER A 263 29.90 -14.19 23.26
N MET A 264 29.45 -14.92 22.25
CA MET A 264 28.09 -15.45 22.20
C MET A 264 27.89 -16.65 23.15
N ALA A 265 28.97 -17.20 23.73
CA ALA A 265 28.91 -18.32 24.66
C ALA A 265 28.71 -17.90 26.12
N HIS A 266 29.34 -16.81 26.55
CA HIS A 266 29.31 -16.36 27.96
C HIS A 266 28.94 -14.89 28.14
N GLY A 267 28.58 -14.18 27.07
CA GLY A 267 28.03 -12.81 27.12
C GLY A 267 29.00 -11.71 27.55
N GLY A 268 30.29 -12.03 27.72
CA GLY A 268 31.33 -11.09 28.11
C GLY A 268 32.18 -10.62 26.93
N SER A 269 32.85 -9.48 27.10
CA SER A 269 33.83 -8.99 26.12
C SER A 269 35.00 -9.97 25.97
N THR A 270 35.49 -10.10 24.74
CA THR A 270 36.71 -10.86 24.42
C THR A 270 37.89 -9.92 24.24
N GLU A 271 39.09 -10.39 24.55
CA GLU A 271 40.33 -9.66 24.27
C GLU A 271 40.44 -9.41 22.77
N GLU A 272 40.75 -8.17 22.36
CA GLU A 272 40.73 -7.71 20.96
C GLU A 272 39.39 -7.87 20.21
N GLY A 273 38.29 -8.12 20.91
CA GLY A 273 36.99 -8.40 20.29
C GLY A 273 36.48 -7.29 19.37
N HIS A 274 36.86 -6.04 19.63
CA HIS A 274 36.52 -4.90 18.77
C HIS A 274 37.10 -5.04 17.35
N GLU A 275 38.15 -5.84 17.14
CA GLU A 275 38.77 -6.04 15.83
C GLU A 275 38.12 -7.15 15.01
N HIS A 276 37.38 -8.06 15.64
CA HIS A 276 36.86 -9.27 14.99
C HIS A 276 35.98 -8.94 13.78
N HIS A 277 35.14 -7.91 13.87
CA HIS A 277 34.31 -7.48 12.75
C HIS A 277 35.14 -6.90 11.59
N LEU A 278 36.19 -6.11 11.86
CA LEU A 278 37.10 -5.59 10.84
C LEU A 278 37.90 -6.70 10.17
N ARG A 279 38.41 -7.65 10.97
CA ARG A 279 39.12 -8.84 10.46
C ARG A 279 38.19 -9.69 9.58
N SER A 280 36.92 -9.81 9.94
CA SER A 280 35.89 -10.50 9.14
C SER A 280 35.66 -9.80 7.80
N ILE A 281 35.44 -8.49 7.80
CA ILE A 281 35.28 -7.69 6.58
C ILE A 281 36.50 -7.86 5.68
N ASN A 282 37.71 -7.68 6.22
CA ASN A 282 38.95 -7.82 5.46
C ASN A 282 39.08 -9.22 4.85
N ARG A 283 38.72 -10.27 5.60
CA ARG A 283 38.78 -11.65 5.11
C ARG A 283 37.83 -11.90 3.95
N ILE A 284 36.59 -11.40 4.02
CA ILE A 284 35.62 -11.54 2.92
C ILE A 284 36.06 -10.72 1.71
N ARG A 285 36.49 -9.46 1.90
CA ARG A 285 37.01 -8.63 0.79
C ARG A 285 38.19 -9.28 0.05
N ARG A 286 39.02 -10.06 0.76
CA ARG A 286 40.11 -10.82 0.14
C ARG A 286 39.63 -12.06 -0.63
N ALA A 287 38.44 -12.57 -0.33
CA ALA A 287 37.83 -13.70 -1.00
C ALA A 287 37.03 -13.29 -2.25
N GLY A 288 36.59 -12.03 -2.34
CA GLY A 288 35.79 -11.47 -3.44
C GLY A 288 34.46 -10.94 -2.96
#